data_AF-A0A812GGR8-F1
#
_entry.id   AF-A0A812GGR8-F1
#
_cell.length_a   1.000
_cell.length_b   1.000
_cell.length_c   1.000
_cell.angle_alpha   90.00
_cell.angle_beta   90.00
_cell.angle_gamma   90.00
#
_symmetry.space_group_name_H-M   'P 1'
#
loop_
_entity.id
_entity.type
_entity.pdbx_description
1 polymer ?
#
loop_
_entity_poly.entity_id
_entity_poly.type
_entity_poly.pdbx_seq_one_letter_code
_entity_poly.pdbx_strand_id
1 'polypeptide(L)'
;MTRTTSAVLILILISAYFSYNHFYVYPHKLETQAESMLIQMANREEWLNVQEMMVLVEAHKAHLELNADIKSTDGQRAYSEGYITFSNRGRNVCKEVIFNFQINSLRNYRISDLHDCSLGEYY
;
A
#
# COMPACT_ATOMS: atom_id res chain seq x y z
N MET A 1 -46.00 -12.22 -15.15
CA MET A 1 -45.26 -12.54 -13.91
C MET A 1 -43.75 -12.72 -14.11
N THR A 2 -43.25 -12.98 -15.31
CA THR A 2 -41.80 -13.13 -15.63
C THR A 2 -41.01 -11.83 -15.69
N ARG A 3 -41.66 -10.71 -16.03
CA ARG A 3 -41.02 -9.38 -16.14
C ARG A 3 -40.54 -8.83 -14.79
N THR A 4 -41.31 -9.02 -13.73
CA THR A 4 -40.99 -8.52 -12.39
C THR A 4 -39.90 -9.35 -11.72
N THR A 5 -39.89 -10.68 -11.89
CA THR A 5 -38.81 -11.55 -11.41
C THR A 5 -37.48 -11.27 -12.08
N SER A 6 -37.47 -10.95 -13.38
CA SER A 6 -36.23 -10.56 -14.10
C SER A 6 -35.67 -9.22 -13.61
N ALA A 7 -36.51 -8.21 -13.36
CA ALA A 7 -36.07 -6.93 -12.82
C ALA A 7 -35.48 -7.03 -11.40
N VAL A 8 -36.09 -7.84 -10.53
CA VAL A 8 -35.60 -8.08 -9.17
C VAL A 8 -34.23 -8.78 -9.19
N LEU A 9 -34.06 -9.79 -10.05
CA LEU A 9 -32.77 -10.48 -10.23
C LEU A 9 -31.65 -9.54 -10.68
N ILE A 10 -31.93 -8.66 -11.65
CA ILE A 10 -30.96 -7.66 -12.10
C ILE A 10 -30.57 -6.73 -10.95
N LEU A 11 -31.54 -6.29 -10.14
CA LEU A 11 -31.31 -5.39 -9.02
C LEU A 11 -30.46 -6.05 -7.91
N ILE A 12 -30.68 -7.33 -7.64
CA ILE A 12 -29.85 -8.13 -6.72
C ILE A 12 -28.42 -8.25 -7.25
N LEU A 13 -28.23 -8.56 -8.53
CA LEU A 13 -26.91 -8.68 -9.14
C LEU A 13 -26.13 -7.36 -9.10
N ILE A 14 -26.80 -6.25 -9.41
CA ILE A 14 -26.20 -4.91 -9.33
C ILE A 14 -25.81 -4.58 -7.89
N SER A 15 -26.68 -4.84 -6.92
CA SER A 15 -26.41 -4.57 -5.50
C SER A 15 -25.25 -5.42 -4.97
N ALA A 16 -25.20 -6.69 -5.35
CA ALA A 16 -24.11 -7.59 -5.02
C ALA A 16 -22.77 -7.13 -5.64
N TYR A 17 -22.79 -6.69 -6.90
CA TYR A 17 -21.61 -6.14 -7.58
C TYR A 17 -21.08 -4.89 -6.88
N PHE A 18 -21.94 -3.93 -6.55
CA PHE A 18 -21.54 -2.72 -5.83
C PHE A 18 -21.00 -3.04 -4.44
N SER A 19 -21.65 -3.95 -3.71
CA SER A 19 -21.20 -4.39 -2.40
C SER A 19 -19.81 -5.04 -2.48
N TYR A 20 -19.60 -5.96 -3.43
CA TYR A 20 -18.30 -6.60 -3.65
C TYR A 20 -17.20 -5.58 -3.96
N ASN A 21 -17.49 -4.63 -4.85
CA ASN A 21 -16.54 -3.61 -5.23
C ASN A 21 -16.19 -2.70 -4.05
N HIS A 22 -17.17 -2.33 -3.22
CA HIS A 22 -16.98 -1.46 -2.07
C HIS A 22 -16.25 -2.14 -0.91
N PHE A 23 -16.58 -3.40 -0.59
CA PHE A 23 -16.04 -4.08 0.60
C PHE A 23 -14.74 -4.86 0.34
N TYR A 24 -14.45 -5.24 -0.91
CA TYR A 24 -13.28 -6.07 -1.22
C TYR A 24 -12.32 -5.39 -2.20
N VAL A 25 -12.82 -4.97 -3.36
CA VAL A 25 -11.94 -4.48 -4.43
C VAL A 25 -11.35 -3.12 -4.10
N TYR A 26 -12.17 -2.19 -3.59
CA TYR A 26 -11.73 -0.84 -3.29
C TYR A 26 -10.70 -0.77 -2.15
N PRO A 27 -10.90 -1.43 -0.99
CA PRO A 27 -9.89 -1.49 0.07
C PRO A 27 -8.57 -2.07 -0.42
N HIS A 28 -8.60 -3.20 -1.13
CA HIS A 28 -7.38 -3.84 -1.64
C HIS A 28 -6.61 -2.96 -2.61
N LYS A 29 -7.31 -2.22 -3.49
CA LYS A 29 -6.67 -1.23 -4.38
C LYS A 29 -5.99 -0.11 -3.61
N LEU A 30 -6.57 0.33 -2.49
CA LEU A 30 -5.96 1.37 -1.66
C LEU A 30 -4.73 0.85 -0.92
N GLU A 31 -4.73 -0.39 -0.44
CA GLU A 31 -3.55 -1.05 0.16
C GLU A 31 -2.42 -1.15 -0.86
N THR A 32 -2.67 -1.67 -2.07
CA THR A 32 -1.67 -1.71 -3.15
C THR A 32 -1.15 -0.31 -3.52
N GLN A 33 -2.02 0.71 -3.49
CA GLN A 33 -1.59 2.09 -3.72
C GLN A 33 -0.71 2.58 -2.55
N ALA A 34 -1.03 2.24 -1.30
CA ALA A 34 -0.25 2.61 -0.13
C ALA A 34 1.14 1.93 -0.13
N GLU A 35 1.23 0.67 -0.56
CA GLU A 35 2.51 -0.01 -0.79
C GLU A 35 3.34 0.70 -1.88
N SER A 36 2.71 1.05 -3.00
CA SER A 36 3.36 1.82 -4.06
C SER A 36 3.83 3.19 -3.57
N MET A 37 3.07 3.80 -2.65
CA MET A 37 3.44 5.04 -1.98
C MET A 37 4.67 4.86 -1.10
N LEU A 38 4.78 3.78 -0.32
CA LEU A 38 5.98 3.46 0.47
C LEU A 38 7.23 3.39 -0.38
N ILE A 39 7.16 2.73 -1.55
CA ILE A 39 8.30 2.66 -2.49
C ILE A 39 8.67 4.06 -3.00
N GLN A 40 7.68 4.89 -3.34
CA GLN A 40 7.96 6.26 -3.79
C GLN A 40 8.50 7.17 -2.69
N MET A 41 8.00 7.01 -1.46
CA MET A 41 8.54 7.70 -0.29
C MET A 41 9.98 7.29 -0.03
N ALA A 42 10.27 5.98 -0.05
CA ALA A 42 11.64 5.47 0.14
C ALA A 42 12.63 6.05 -0.88
N ASN A 43 12.20 6.26 -2.12
CA ASN A 43 13.02 6.92 -3.13
C ASN A 43 13.18 8.43 -2.92
N ARG A 44 12.10 9.13 -2.57
CA ARG A 44 12.07 10.60 -2.45
C ARG A 44 12.74 11.10 -1.18
N GLU A 45 12.56 10.38 -0.08
CA GLU A 45 13.16 10.66 1.22
C GLU A 45 14.55 9.99 1.34
N GLU A 46 15.07 9.44 0.23
CA GLU A 46 16.42 8.88 0.10
C GLU A 46 16.73 7.71 1.05
N TRP A 47 15.71 7.03 1.57
CA TRP A 47 15.89 5.82 2.39
C TRP A 47 16.53 4.70 1.57
N LEU A 48 16.09 4.56 0.31
CA LEU A 48 16.53 3.55 -0.64
C LEU A 48 16.57 4.12 -2.06
N ASN A 49 17.55 3.73 -2.86
CA ASN A 49 17.50 3.93 -4.31
C ASN A 49 16.64 2.81 -4.92
N VAL A 50 15.48 3.15 -5.48
CA VAL A 50 14.53 2.13 -5.96
C VAL A 50 15.09 1.33 -7.14
N GLN A 51 15.86 1.95 -8.06
CA GLN A 51 16.50 1.20 -9.14
C GLN A 51 17.51 0.18 -8.61
N GLU A 52 18.39 0.59 -7.70
CA GLU A 52 19.38 -0.31 -7.11
C GLU A 52 18.70 -1.44 -6.32
N MET A 53 17.71 -1.08 -5.49
CA MET A 53 16.91 -2.01 -4.71
C MET A 53 16.28 -3.09 -5.60
N MET A 54 15.58 -2.70 -6.67
CA MET A 54 14.93 -3.64 -7.59
C MET A 54 15.94 -4.61 -8.21
N VAL A 55 17.09 -4.10 -8.70
CA VAL A 55 18.14 -4.94 -9.29
C VAL A 55 18.66 -5.98 -8.29
N LEU A 56 18.86 -5.59 -7.03
CA LEU A 56 19.36 -6.49 -5.99
C LEU A 56 18.32 -7.53 -5.57
N VAL A 57 17.04 -7.14 -5.47
CA VAL A 57 15.94 -8.05 -5.14
C VAL A 57 15.71 -9.06 -6.27
N GLU A 58 15.67 -8.62 -7.53
CA GLU A 58 15.52 -9.50 -8.70
C GLU A 58 16.70 -10.49 -8.83
N ALA A 59 17.91 -10.03 -8.51
CA ALA A 59 19.10 -10.89 -8.47
C ALA A 59 19.17 -11.81 -7.24
N HIS A 60 18.15 -11.81 -6.36
CA HIS A 60 18.10 -12.57 -5.10
C HIS A 60 19.29 -12.26 -4.17
N LYS A 61 19.82 -11.04 -4.24
CA LYS A 61 20.94 -10.54 -3.42
C LYS A 61 20.49 -9.68 -2.24
N ALA A 62 19.23 -9.28 -2.23
CA ALA A 62 18.61 -8.53 -1.16
C ALA A 62 17.19 -9.05 -0.88
N HIS A 63 16.71 -8.79 0.33
CA HIS A 63 15.33 -9.03 0.71
C HIS A 63 14.60 -7.69 0.87
N LEU A 64 13.39 -7.60 0.31
CA LEU A 64 12.50 -6.46 0.46
C LEU A 64 11.19 -6.98 1.03
N GLU A 65 10.78 -6.41 2.15
CA GLU A 65 9.49 -6.61 2.77
C GLU A 65 8.79 -5.26 2.85
N LEU A 66 7.52 -5.22 2.46
CA LEU A 66 6.71 -4.03 2.49
C LEU A 66 5.28 -4.43 2.81
N ASN A 67 4.61 -3.62 3.61
CA ASN A 67 3.18 -3.75 3.86
C ASN A 67 2.63 -2.36 4.21
N ALA A 68 1.39 -2.11 3.82
CA ALA A 68 0.69 -0.88 4.15
C ALA A 68 -0.79 -1.16 4.40
N ASP A 69 -1.23 -0.83 5.61
CA ASP A 69 -2.62 -0.96 6.01
C ASP A 69 -3.32 0.40 5.90
N ILE A 70 -4.53 0.40 5.35
CA ILE A 70 -5.41 1.57 5.38
C ILE A 70 -6.16 1.60 6.71
N LYS A 71 -5.95 2.63 7.51
CA LYS A 71 -6.67 2.83 8.78
C LYS A 71 -7.99 3.55 8.58
N SER A 72 -8.02 4.52 7.66
CA SER A 72 -9.23 5.27 7.35
C SER A 72 -9.11 5.98 6.00
N THR A 73 -10.26 6.46 5.51
CA THR A 73 -10.36 7.28 4.30
C THR A 73 -11.40 8.38 4.53
N ASP A 74 -11.12 9.58 4.03
CA ASP A 74 -12.09 10.69 3.98
C ASP A 74 -12.76 10.84 2.60
N GLY A 75 -12.49 9.88 1.69
CA GLY A 75 -12.97 9.86 0.31
C GLY A 75 -12.06 10.59 -0.69
N GLN A 76 -11.15 11.46 -0.23
CA GLN A 76 -10.14 12.12 -1.07
C GLN A 76 -8.72 11.68 -0.72
N ARG A 77 -8.47 11.45 0.57
CA ARG A 77 -7.21 10.98 1.13
C ARG A 77 -7.43 9.68 1.88
N ALA A 78 -6.43 8.81 1.79
CA ALA A 78 -6.33 7.62 2.60
C ALA A 78 -5.25 7.83 3.67
N TYR A 79 -5.54 7.36 4.88
CA TYR A 79 -4.64 7.40 6.03
C TYR A 79 -4.14 5.98 6.26
N SER A 80 -2.83 5.82 6.29
CA SER A 80 -2.18 4.53 6.27
C SER A 80 -1.04 4.46 7.27
N GLU A 81 -0.84 3.27 7.79
CA GLU A 81 0.38 2.89 8.50
C GLU A 81 1.03 1.80 7.66
N GLY A 82 2.34 1.90 7.47
CA GLY A 82 3.05 0.90 6.70
C GLY A 82 4.50 0.79 7.12
N TYR A 83 5.14 -0.29 6.69
CA TYR A 83 6.56 -0.49 6.91
C TYR A 83 7.26 -0.90 5.63
N ILE A 84 8.54 -0.54 5.55
CA ILE A 84 9.44 -0.99 4.50
C ILE A 84 10.75 -1.44 5.14
N THR A 85 11.09 -2.70 4.86
CA THR A 85 12.33 -3.33 5.29
C THR A 85 13.11 -3.78 4.07
N PHE A 86 14.34 -3.35 3.95
CA PHE A 86 15.27 -3.79 2.92
C PHE A 86 16.56 -4.27 3.59
N SER A 87 17.00 -5.49 3.28
CA SER A 87 18.24 -6.04 3.81
C SER A 87 19.12 -6.60 2.70
N ASN A 88 20.39 -6.22 2.74
CA ASN A 88 21.48 -6.70 1.91
C ASN A 88 22.73 -6.87 2.80
N ARG A 89 23.72 -7.65 2.36
CA ARG A 89 24.96 -8.04 3.08
C ARG A 89 25.78 -6.90 3.72
N GLY A 90 25.43 -5.64 3.50
CA GLY A 90 26.06 -4.49 4.16
C GLY A 90 25.14 -3.27 4.32
N ARG A 91 23.82 -3.40 4.12
CA ARG A 91 22.88 -2.30 4.28
C ARG A 91 21.52 -2.84 4.70
N ASN A 92 21.03 -2.35 5.83
CA ASN A 92 19.68 -2.60 6.32
C ASN A 92 18.94 -1.28 6.41
N VAL A 93 17.74 -1.24 5.87
CA VAL A 93 16.78 -0.14 6.04
C VAL A 93 15.54 -0.75 6.64
N CYS A 94 15.05 -0.15 7.73
CA CYS A 94 13.80 -0.53 8.37
C CYS A 94 13.09 0.76 8.75
N LYS A 95 11.95 1.04 8.13
CA LYS A 95 11.14 2.22 8.41
C LYS A 95 9.69 1.81 8.66
N GLU A 96 9.12 2.27 9.76
CA GLU A 96 7.68 2.29 10.02
C GLU A 96 7.19 3.72 9.82
N VAL A 97 6.11 3.88 9.06
CA VAL A 97 5.65 5.19 8.58
C VAL A 97 4.16 5.31 8.79
N ILE A 98 3.75 6.39 9.46
CA ILE A 98 2.35 6.83 9.50
C ILE A 98 2.21 7.96 8.49
N PHE A 99 1.39 7.77 7.46
CA PHE A 99 1.27 8.72 6.37
C PHE A 99 -0.16 8.82 5.84
N ASN A 100 -0.42 9.89 5.11
CA ASN A 100 -1.64 10.01 4.32
C ASN A 100 -1.29 10.42 2.89
N PHE A 101 -2.09 9.97 1.94
CA PHE A 101 -1.90 10.25 0.52
C PHE A 101 -3.22 10.54 -0.18
N GLN A 102 -3.16 11.33 -1.24
CA GLN A 102 -4.31 11.56 -2.10
C GLN A 102 -4.60 10.31 -2.94
N ILE A 103 -5.84 9.84 -2.91
CA ILE A 103 -6.27 8.64 -3.65
C ILE A 103 -6.04 8.85 -5.15
N ASN A 104 -5.56 7.81 -5.84
CA ASN A 104 -5.13 7.85 -7.25
C ASN A 104 -3.95 8.80 -7.57
N SER A 105 -3.22 9.31 -6.57
CA SER A 105 -1.98 10.07 -6.75
C SER A 105 -0.84 9.37 -6.03
N LEU A 106 0.30 9.22 -6.71
CA LEU A 106 1.51 8.70 -6.08
C LEU A 106 2.49 9.78 -5.62
N ARG A 107 2.13 11.06 -5.83
CA ARG A 107 3.04 12.19 -5.60
C ARG A 107 2.64 13.07 -4.43
N ASN A 108 1.37 13.01 -4.04
CA ASN A 108 0.79 13.86 -3.00
C ASN A 108 0.59 13.04 -1.74
N TYR A 109 1.56 13.14 -0.84
CA TYR A 109 1.54 12.49 0.45
C TYR A 109 2.07 13.42 1.53
N ARG A 110 1.79 13.03 2.78
CA ARG A 110 2.36 13.65 3.96
C ARG A 110 2.68 12.55 4.96
N ILE A 111 3.95 12.52 5.37
CA ILE A 111 4.39 11.72 6.51
C ILE A 111 3.96 12.45 7.78
N SER A 112 3.24 11.75 8.64
CA SER A 112 2.79 12.24 9.94
C SER A 112 3.74 11.79 11.04
N ASP A 113 4.22 10.55 10.95
CA ASP A 113 5.23 9.99 11.85
C ASP A 113 6.14 9.02 11.09
N LEU A 114 7.39 8.90 11.56
CA LEU A 114 8.42 8.04 10.96
C LEU A 114 9.30 7.47 12.08
N HIS A 115 9.40 6.15 12.11
CA HIS A 115 10.22 5.43 13.07
C HIS A 115 11.19 4.46 12.38
N ASP A 116 12.39 4.35 12.93
CA ASP A 116 13.39 3.40 12.46
C ASP A 116 13.25 2.11 13.27
N CYS A 117 12.74 1.06 12.62
CA CYS A 117 12.49 -0.23 13.27
C CYS A 117 13.73 -1.15 13.32
N SER A 118 14.92 -0.61 13.05
CA SER A 118 16.15 -1.38 13.10
C SER A 118 16.48 -1.75 14.55
N LEU A 119 16.07 -2.94 14.98
CA LEU A 119 16.73 -3.64 16.06
C LEU A 119 18.17 -3.92 15.60
N GLY A 120 19.13 -3.45 16.38
CA GLY A 120 20.56 -3.52 16.06
C GLY A 120 20.99 -4.90 15.59
N GLU A 121 21.98 -4.88 14.70
CA GLU A 121 22.81 -6.00 14.23
C GLU A 121 22.67 -7.28 15.07
N TYR A 122 21.92 -8.26 14.57
CA TYR A 122 22.10 -9.63 15.04
C TYR A 122 23.41 -10.15 14.42
N TYR A 123 24.47 -10.00 15.23
CA TYR A 123 25.81 -10.58 15.04
C TYR A 123 25.77 -12.10 14.93
#